data_AF-A0A2D8AAB0-F1
#
_entry.id   AF-A0A2D8AAB0-F1
#
_cell.length_a   1.000
_cell.length_b   1.000
_cell.length_c   1.000
_cell.angle_alpha   90.00
_cell.angle_beta   90.00
_cell.angle_gamma   90.00
#
_symmetry.space_group_name_H-M   'P 1'
#
loop_
_entity.id
_entity.type
_entity.pdbx_description
1 polymer ?
#
loop_
_entity_poly.entity_id
_entity_poly.type
_entity_poly.pdbx_seq_one_letter_code
_entity_poly.pdbx_strand_id
1 'polypeptide(L)'
;MTSGGGSGSGGSGSGGSGTYPYTYTCPGGYSDPVTIDVPNDSCSSQSERLAYTYGCNLIDDMPRACYNYYTCLGISSSEASATCGY
;
A
#
# COMPACT_ATOMS: atom_id res chain seq x y z
N MET A 1 -12.14 35.39 -5.42
CA MET A 1 -13.14 34.31 -5.52
C MET A 1 -12.41 33.11 -6.09
N THR A 2 -12.46 32.02 -5.34
CA THR A 2 -11.79 30.72 -5.52
C THR A 2 -12.05 30.08 -6.87
N SER A 3 -11.00 29.53 -7.49
CA SER A 3 -11.10 28.43 -8.45
C SER A 3 -9.95 27.46 -8.19
N GLY A 4 -10.17 26.56 -7.21
CA GLY A 4 -9.43 25.31 -7.14
C GLY A 4 -9.89 24.42 -8.29
N GLY A 5 -8.96 23.98 -9.13
CA GLY A 5 -9.20 23.02 -10.20
C GLY A 5 -8.41 21.76 -9.88
N GLY A 6 -9.11 20.67 -9.59
CA GLY A 6 -8.61 19.46 -8.96
C GLY A 6 -7.42 18.81 -9.66
N SER A 7 -6.49 18.32 -8.84
CA SER A 7 -5.50 17.33 -9.24
C SER A 7 -6.23 16.11 -9.76
N GLY A 8 -6.14 15.89 -11.08
CA GLY A 8 -6.73 14.73 -11.74
C GLY A 8 -6.26 13.45 -11.07
N SER A 9 -7.20 12.74 -10.47
CA SER A 9 -7.07 11.35 -10.06
C SER A 9 -6.86 10.52 -11.32
N GLY A 10 -5.59 10.35 -11.71
CA GLY A 10 -5.20 9.34 -12.68
C GLY A 10 -5.48 8.00 -12.03
N GLY A 11 -6.66 7.43 -12.29
CA GLY A 11 -6.98 6.06 -11.94
C GLY A 11 -5.95 5.16 -12.59
N SER A 12 -5.01 4.67 -11.81
CA SER A 12 -4.00 3.74 -12.27
C SER A 12 -4.68 2.41 -12.53
N GLY A 13 -4.71 2.03 -13.80
CA GLY A 13 -5.55 0.98 -14.35
C GLY A 13 -5.45 -0.35 -13.60
N SER A 14 -6.63 -0.96 -13.41
CA SER A 14 -6.81 -2.38 -13.21
C SER A 14 -6.14 -3.11 -14.37
N GLY A 15 -4.98 -3.70 -14.09
CA GLY A 15 -4.00 -4.05 -15.11
C GLY A 15 -3.32 -5.39 -14.87
N GLY A 16 -3.93 -6.27 -14.07
CA GLY A 16 -3.58 -7.68 -14.01
C GLY A 16 -4.52 -8.43 -13.09
N SER A 17 -5.46 -9.21 -13.64
CA SER A 17 -6.38 -10.07 -12.87
C SER A 17 -5.67 -11.30 -12.28
N GLY A 18 -4.49 -11.14 -11.72
CA GLY A 18 -3.69 -12.22 -11.14
C GLY A 18 -3.02 -11.77 -9.87
N THR A 19 -2.83 -12.69 -8.94
CA THR A 19 -1.93 -12.51 -7.80
C THR A 19 -0.63 -13.25 -8.06
N TYR A 20 0.44 -12.84 -7.39
CA TYR A 20 1.67 -13.62 -7.31
C TYR A 20 2.09 -13.81 -5.85
N PRO A 21 2.75 -14.94 -5.53
CA PRO A 21 3.25 -15.18 -4.19
C PRO A 21 4.43 -14.23 -3.91
N TYR A 22 4.31 -13.42 -2.86
CA TYR A 22 5.38 -12.60 -2.32
C TYR A 22 5.79 -13.16 -0.95
N THR A 23 7.08 -13.50 -0.81
CA THR A 23 7.65 -14.04 0.42
C THR A 23 8.54 -13.02 1.09
N TYR A 24 8.36 -12.81 2.39
CA TYR A 24 9.18 -11.90 3.20
C TYR A 24 9.53 -12.48 4.57
N THR A 25 10.57 -11.92 5.19
CA THR A 25 11.03 -12.31 6.53
C THR A 25 11.20 -11.07 7.39
N CYS A 26 10.73 -11.15 8.63
CA CYS A 26 10.71 -10.01 9.53
C CYS A 26 12.06 -9.76 10.22
N PRO A 27 12.47 -8.50 10.37
CA PRO A 27 13.64 -8.15 11.15
C PRO A 27 13.33 -8.42 12.62
N GLY A 28 14.24 -9.06 13.35
CA GLY A 28 14.06 -9.38 14.78
C GLY A 28 13.95 -10.86 15.14
N GLY A 29 14.15 -11.78 14.18
CA GLY A 29 14.39 -13.20 14.48
C GLY A 29 13.17 -14.12 14.39
N TYR A 30 12.01 -13.61 13.98
CA TYR A 30 10.92 -14.47 13.49
C TYR A 30 11.39 -15.11 12.18
N SER A 31 11.91 -16.33 12.29
CA SER A 31 12.74 -16.96 11.25
C SER A 31 11.92 -17.57 10.12
N ASP A 32 10.61 -17.72 10.30
CA ASP A 32 9.76 -18.30 9.28
C ASP A 32 9.39 -17.27 8.20
N PRO A 33 9.78 -17.52 6.94
CA PRO A 33 9.33 -16.69 5.84
C PRO A 33 7.80 -16.78 5.70
N VAL A 34 7.15 -15.63 5.57
CA VAL A 34 5.71 -15.53 5.35
C VAL A 34 5.47 -15.28 3.87
N THR A 35 4.59 -16.08 3.26
CA THR A 35 4.17 -15.90 1.88
C THR A 35 2.74 -15.41 1.83
N ILE A 36 2.48 -14.38 1.02
CA ILE A 36 1.15 -13.83 0.76
C ILE A 36 0.91 -13.69 -0.73
N ASP A 37 -0.37 -13.59 -1.12
CA ASP A 37 -0.77 -13.25 -2.48
C ASP A 37 -0.85 -11.74 -2.67
N VAL A 38 -0.02 -11.19 -3.55
CA VAL A 38 -0.01 -9.77 -3.89
C VAL A 38 -0.69 -9.56 -5.24
N PRO A 39 -1.57 -8.55 -5.38
CA PRO A 39 -2.18 -8.22 -6.65
C PRO A 39 -1.12 -7.76 -7.66
N ASN A 40 -1.19 -8.30 -8.88
CA ASN A 40 -0.31 -7.93 -9.99
C ASN A 40 -0.84 -6.68 -10.72
N ASP A 41 -0.94 -5.59 -9.99
CA ASP A 41 -1.37 -4.29 -10.50
C ASP A 41 -0.24 -3.25 -10.39
N SER A 42 -0.51 -2.04 -10.88
CA SER A 42 0.38 -0.89 -10.78
C SER A 42 0.78 -0.52 -9.34
N CYS A 43 0.03 -1.00 -8.35
CA CYS A 43 0.24 -0.78 -6.91
C CYS A 43 0.81 -1.99 -6.16
N SER A 44 1.31 -3.00 -6.89
CA SER A 44 1.88 -4.23 -6.32
C SER A 44 3.01 -3.92 -5.33
N SER A 45 3.95 -3.05 -5.67
CA SER A 45 5.06 -2.67 -4.77
C SER A 45 4.60 -2.00 -3.47
N GLN A 46 3.50 -1.24 -3.50
CA GLN A 46 2.94 -0.65 -2.28
C GLN A 46 2.20 -1.70 -1.44
N SER A 47 1.56 -2.68 -2.10
CA SER A 47 0.92 -3.82 -1.45
C SER A 47 1.95 -4.70 -0.73
N GLU A 48 3.06 -5.03 -1.40
CA GLU A 48 4.18 -5.79 -0.81
C GLU A 48 4.69 -5.09 0.46
N ARG A 49 4.92 -3.77 0.37
CA ARG A 49 5.43 -2.99 1.50
C ARG A 49 4.42 -2.89 2.63
N LEU A 50 3.14 -2.70 2.34
CA LEU A 50 2.07 -2.71 3.33
C LEU A 50 2.02 -4.05 4.07
N ALA A 51 2.02 -5.15 3.31
CA ALA A 51 2.01 -6.49 3.88
C ALA A 51 3.24 -6.80 4.72
N TYR A 52 4.43 -6.44 4.25
CA TYR A 52 5.67 -6.56 5.03
C TYR A 52 5.59 -5.78 6.34
N THR A 53 5.19 -4.51 6.25
CA THR A 53 5.12 -3.60 7.41
C THR A 53 4.09 -4.10 8.43
N TYR A 54 2.93 -4.55 7.96
CA TYR A 54 1.89 -5.11 8.81
C TYR A 54 2.28 -6.47 9.41
N GLY A 55 2.75 -7.39 8.58
CA GLY A 55 3.16 -8.74 9.00
C GLY A 55 4.34 -8.74 9.96
N CYS A 56 5.26 -7.78 9.80
CA CYS A 56 6.39 -7.59 10.70
C CYS A 56 6.12 -6.61 11.84
N ASN A 57 4.88 -6.13 11.97
CA ASN A 57 4.44 -5.22 13.03
C ASN A 57 5.36 -3.99 13.18
N LEU A 58 5.80 -3.44 12.05
CA LEU A 58 6.66 -2.25 11.98
C LEU A 58 5.80 -1.00 12.15
N ILE A 59 5.38 -0.75 13.39
CA ILE A 59 4.37 0.26 13.73
C ILE A 59 4.75 1.68 13.26
N ASP A 60 6.04 2.01 13.26
CA ASP A 60 6.55 3.31 12.82
C ASP A 60 6.40 3.54 11.31
N ASP A 61 6.46 2.47 10.50
CA ASP A 61 6.33 2.53 9.05
C ASP A 61 4.89 2.26 8.57
N MET A 62 4.02 1.73 9.44
CA MET A 62 2.66 1.31 9.09
C MET A 62 1.80 2.44 8.51
N PRO A 63 1.73 3.63 9.13
CA PRO A 63 0.97 4.76 8.59
C PRO A 63 1.42 5.15 7.18
N ARG A 64 2.73 5.12 6.95
CA ARG A 64 3.34 5.49 5.66
C ARG A 64 3.06 4.46 4.58
N ALA A 65 3.19 3.17 4.90
CA ALA A 65 2.93 2.09 3.96
C ALA A 65 1.45 2.07 3.55
N CYS A 66 0.55 2.24 4.51
CA CYS A 66 -0.89 2.36 4.30
C CYS A 66 -1.23 3.54 3.39
N TYR A 67 -0.71 4.74 3.69
CA TYR A 67 -0.98 5.95 2.90
C TYR A 67 -0.57 5.78 1.44
N ASN A 68 0.63 5.24 1.18
CA ASN A 68 1.13 5.03 -0.18
C ASN A 68 0.31 4.00 -0.96
N TYR A 69 -0.19 2.96 -0.30
CA TYR A 69 -1.03 1.97 -0.94
C TYR A 69 -2.38 2.56 -1.37
N TYR A 70 -3.10 3.21 -0.44
CA TYR A 70 -4.42 3.74 -0.75
C TYR A 70 -4.39 4.90 -1.76
N THR A 71 -3.39 5.78 -1.68
CA THR A 71 -3.20 6.82 -2.69
C THR A 71 -2.85 6.23 -4.06
N CYS A 72 -2.09 5.13 -4.12
CA CYS A 72 -1.85 4.41 -5.36
C CYS A 72 -3.15 3.81 -5.95
N LEU A 73 -4.02 3.26 -5.09
CA LEU A 73 -5.35 2.77 -5.50
C LEU A 73 -6.30 3.89 -5.97
N GLY A 74 -5.91 5.16 -5.87
CA GLY A 74 -6.70 6.31 -6.29
C GLY A 74 -7.60 6.88 -5.21
N ILE A 75 -7.44 6.47 -3.94
CA ILE A 75 -8.08 7.14 -2.81
C ILE A 75 -7.47 8.54 -2.66
N SER A 76 -8.32 9.52 -2.37
CA SER A 76 -7.88 10.90 -2.13
C SER A 76 -6.94 10.99 -0.93
N SER A 77 -5.94 11.87 -1.01
CA SER A 77 -4.92 12.06 0.04
C SER A 77 -5.54 12.25 1.43
N SER A 78 -6.62 13.05 1.52
CA SER A 78 -7.35 13.33 2.76
C SER A 78 -8.02 12.10 3.37
N GLU A 79 -8.57 11.23 2.54
CA GLU A 79 -9.22 9.98 2.95
C GLU A 79 -8.15 8.96 3.36
N ALA A 80 -7.04 8.89 2.63
CA ALA A 80 -5.91 8.04 2.94
C ALA A 80 -5.26 8.43 4.28
N SER A 81 -5.05 9.72 4.55
CA SER A 81 -4.53 10.20 5.84
C SER A 81 -5.47 9.89 7.00
N ALA A 82 -6.79 10.08 6.81
CA ALA A 82 -7.78 9.76 7.83
C ALA A 82 -7.86 8.25 8.14
N THR A 83 -7.70 7.42 7.11
CA THR A 83 -7.73 5.94 7.25
C THR A 83 -6.45 5.41 7.89
N CYS A 84 -5.29 5.95 7.51
CA CYS A 84 -3.98 5.44 7.90
C CYS A 84 -3.37 6.13 9.13
N GLY A 85 -4.00 7.20 9.64
CA GLY A 85 -3.46 7.99 10.74
C GLY A 85 -2.16 8.71 10.39
N TYR A 86 -2.04 9.16 9.12
CA TYR A 86 -0.85 9.84 8.58
C TYR A 86 -0.96 11.36 8.65
#